data_AF-A0A6M6BLD6-F1
#
_entry.id   AF-A0A6M6BLD6-F1
#
_cell.length_a   1.000
_cell.length_b   1.000
_cell.length_c   1.000
_cell.angle_alpha   90.00
_cell.angle_beta   90.00
_cell.angle_gamma   90.00
#
_symmetry.space_group_name_H-M   'P 1'
#
loop_
_entity.id
_entity.type
_entity.pdbx_description
1 polymer ?
#
loop_
_entity_poly.entity_id
_entity_poly.type
_entity_poly.pdbx_seq_one_letter_code
_entity_poly.pdbx_strand_id
1 'polypeptide(L)'
;MLLAHIAASRPKPTKSSIDLINRFLKAQPRIKTPSHDSKPADEQADLSVRSTQAAPAIASESLAKIMVKQGKIDKAIEIYERLMQRQPEKKAYFADQIQQLKQPSA
;
A
#
# COMPACT_ATOMS: atom_id res chain seq x y z
N MET A 1 24.81 25.83 26.11
CA MET A 1 24.84 24.35 26.07
C MET A 1 24.09 23.78 24.86
N LEU A 2 24.07 24.44 23.69
CA LEU A 2 23.33 23.94 22.52
C LEU A 2 24.10 23.97 21.18
N LEU A 3 25.42 24.18 21.21
CA LEU A 3 26.25 24.21 19.99
C LEU A 3 27.29 23.08 19.92
N ALA A 4 27.42 22.23 20.94
CA ALA A 4 28.50 21.24 21.01
C ALA A 4 28.18 19.87 20.37
N HIS A 5 26.90 19.55 20.13
CA HIS A 5 26.48 18.20 19.70
C HIS A 5 26.42 18.01 18.16
N ILE A 6 26.55 19.07 17.35
CA ILE A 6 26.52 18.95 15.87
C ILE A 6 27.89 18.60 15.28
N ALA A 7 28.99 18.86 15.99
CA ALA A 7 30.35 18.63 15.47
C ALA A 7 30.81 17.16 15.55
N ALA A 8 30.17 16.32 16.36
CA ALA A 8 30.65 14.97 16.69
C ALA A 8 30.26 13.87 15.66
N SER A 9 29.37 14.16 14.71
CA SER A 9 28.82 13.17 13.77
C SER A 9 29.14 13.45 12.30
N ARG A 10 30.22 14.17 12.00
CA ARG A 10 30.77 14.21 10.62
C ARG A 10 31.76 13.05 10.47
N PRO A 11 31.45 12.00 9.67
CA PRO A 11 32.46 11.01 9.35
C PRO A 11 33.62 11.71 8.63
N LYS A 12 34.83 11.63 9.18
CA LYS A 12 36.03 12.15 8.53
C LYS A 12 36.15 11.49 7.16
N PRO A 13 36.38 12.22 6.06
CA PRO A 13 36.59 11.61 4.76
C PRO A 13 37.87 10.78 4.82
N THR A 14 37.73 9.47 4.97
CA THR A 14 38.82 8.52 4.84
C THR A 14 39.10 8.35 3.34
N LYS A 15 40.38 8.31 2.96
CA LYS A 15 40.82 8.18 1.55
C LYS A 15 40.07 7.06 0.79
N SER A 16 39.66 6.00 1.50
CA SER A 16 38.87 4.88 0.98
C SER A 16 37.53 5.23 0.31
N SER A 17 36.80 6.25 0.76
CA SER A 17 35.48 6.57 0.18
C SER A 17 35.64 7.26 -1.18
N ILE A 18 36.60 8.18 -1.28
CA ILE A 18 36.96 8.86 -2.52
C ILE A 18 37.54 7.85 -3.52
N ASP A 19 38.36 6.91 -3.06
CA ASP A 19 38.92 5.86 -3.92
C ASP A 19 37.84 4.92 -4.49
N LEU A 20 36.83 4.58 -3.68
CA LEU A 20 35.69 3.78 -4.13
C LEU A 20 34.86 4.52 -5.19
N ILE A 21 34.61 5.81 -4.98
CA ILE A 21 33.91 6.68 -5.94
C ILE A 21 34.71 6.74 -7.25
N ASN A 22 36.02 7.00 -7.18
CA ASN A 22 36.89 7.07 -8.36
C ASN A 22 36.96 5.75 -9.12
N ARG A 23 37.03 4.62 -8.41
CA ARG A 23 37.01 3.29 -9.01
C ARG A 23 35.68 3.03 -9.73
N PHE A 24 34.57 3.44 -9.13
CA PHE A 24 33.24 3.29 -9.73
C PHE A 24 33.10 4.12 -11.02
N LEU A 25 33.49 5.40 -10.98
CA LEU A 25 33.45 6.30 -12.14
C LEU A 25 34.33 5.80 -13.29
N LYS A 26 35.52 5.26 -12.99
CA LYS A 26 36.40 4.64 -14.00
C LYS A 26 35.87 3.33 -14.56
N ALA A 27 35.23 2.51 -13.73
CA ALA A 27 34.75 1.19 -14.13
C ALA A 27 33.53 1.24 -15.07
N GLN A 28 32.82 2.38 -15.13
CA GLN A 28 31.60 2.60 -15.92
C GLN A 28 30.72 1.33 -16.01
N PRO A 29 30.33 0.74 -14.85
CA PRO A 29 29.71 -0.56 -14.85
C PRO A 29 28.37 -0.50 -15.59
N ARG A 30 28.24 -1.27 -16.67
CA ARG A 30 26.97 -1.45 -17.38
C ARG A 30 26.23 -2.62 -16.78
N ILE A 31 24.96 -2.42 -16.43
CA ILE A 31 24.06 -3.52 -16.07
C ILE A 31 23.86 -4.35 -17.33
N LYS A 32 24.42 -5.57 -17.35
CA LYS A 32 24.08 -6.54 -18.38
C LYS A 32 22.66 -7.00 -18.09
N THR A 33 21.73 -6.72 -19.00
CA THR A 33 20.45 -7.42 -18.99
C THR A 33 20.76 -8.90 -19.19
N PRO A 34 20.15 -9.82 -18.41
CA PRO A 34 20.27 -11.23 -18.71
C PRO A 34 19.89 -11.42 -20.18
N SER A 35 20.73 -12.11 -20.93
CA SER A 35 20.37 -12.62 -22.25
C SER A 35 19.03 -13.31 -22.07
N HIS A 36 18.06 -12.93 -22.89
CA HIS A 36 16.74 -13.54 -22.88
C HIS A 36 16.90 -14.97 -23.39
N ASP A 37 17.47 -15.86 -22.57
CA ASP A 37 17.29 -17.29 -22.71
C ASP A 37 15.80 -17.48 -22.54
N SER A 38 15.13 -17.59 -23.69
CA SER A 38 13.70 -17.74 -23.84
C SER A 38 13.26 -18.96 -23.05
N LYS A 39 12.96 -18.76 -21.77
CA LYS A 39 12.10 -19.67 -21.03
C LYS A 39 10.80 -19.73 -21.85
N PRO A 40 10.25 -20.92 -22.10
CA PRO A 40 9.03 -21.06 -22.87
C PRO A 40 7.96 -20.14 -22.25
N ALA A 41 7.29 -19.38 -23.11
CA ALA A 41 6.29 -18.37 -22.73
C ALA A 41 5.11 -18.94 -21.92
N ASP A 42 5.01 -20.27 -21.84
CA ASP A 42 3.92 -21.00 -21.21
C ASP A 42 3.95 -21.00 -19.67
N GLU A 43 5.05 -20.60 -19.02
CA GLU A 43 5.16 -20.59 -17.55
C GLU A 43 5.06 -19.20 -16.91
N GLN A 44 4.94 -18.13 -17.69
CA GLN A 44 4.80 -16.79 -17.13
C GLN A 44 3.32 -16.52 -16.79
N ALA A 45 2.93 -16.88 -15.56
CA ALA A 45 1.60 -16.61 -15.04
C ALA A 45 1.22 -15.13 -15.25
N ASP A 46 0.09 -14.87 -15.92
CA ASP A 46 -0.44 -13.52 -16.08
C ASP A 46 -0.94 -12.98 -14.73
N LEU A 47 -0.08 -12.18 -14.10
CA LEU A 47 -0.37 -11.55 -12.81
C LEU A 47 -1.44 -10.45 -12.91
N SER A 48 -1.79 -9.99 -14.12
CA SER A 48 -2.82 -8.96 -14.32
C SER A 48 -4.21 -9.46 -13.92
N VAL A 49 -4.47 -10.76 -14.10
CA VAL A 49 -5.74 -11.41 -13.76
C VAL A 49 -6.09 -11.20 -12.28
N ARG A 50 -5.11 -11.34 -11.39
CA ARG A 50 -5.30 -11.14 -9.94
C ARG A 50 -5.64 -9.69 -9.56
N SER A 51 -5.22 -8.71 -10.36
CA SER A 51 -5.58 -7.30 -10.17
C SER A 51 -6.99 -6.98 -10.69
N THR A 52 -7.45 -7.68 -11.73
CA THR A 52 -8.80 -7.48 -12.29
C THR A 52 -9.88 -8.18 -11.49
N GLN A 53 -9.52 -9.26 -10.78
CA GLN A 53 -10.44 -9.92 -9.86
C GLN A 53 -10.62 -9.05 -8.62
N ALA A 54 -11.86 -8.68 -8.33
CA ALA A 54 -12.19 -8.04 -7.06
C ALA A 54 -11.79 -9.01 -5.93
N ALA A 55 -10.75 -8.65 -5.17
CA ALA A 55 -10.36 -9.39 -3.99
C ALA A 55 -11.62 -9.61 -3.10
N PRO A 56 -11.75 -10.75 -2.40
CA PRO A 56 -12.87 -10.97 -1.50
C PRO A 56 -12.96 -9.78 -0.56
N ALA A 57 -14.04 -8.99 -0.71
CA ALA A 57 -14.14 -7.68 -0.08
C ALA A 57 -14.05 -7.86 1.44
N ILE A 58 -12.93 -7.41 2.02
CA ILE A 58 -12.72 -7.43 3.46
C ILE A 58 -13.76 -6.48 4.07
N ALA A 59 -14.82 -7.03 4.67
CA ALA A 59 -15.82 -6.24 5.36
C ALA A 59 -15.40 -6.00 6.81
N SER A 60 -15.11 -4.74 7.16
CA SER A 60 -14.83 -4.28 8.53
C SER A 60 -15.49 -2.93 8.79
N GLU A 61 -15.82 -2.67 10.06
CA GLU A 61 -16.46 -1.41 10.46
C GLU A 61 -15.56 -0.19 10.18
N SER A 62 -14.25 -0.33 10.41
CA SER A 62 -13.28 0.72 10.11
C SER A 62 -13.23 1.03 8.61
N LEU A 63 -13.32 0.00 7.75
CA LEU A 63 -13.36 0.21 6.31
C LEU A 63 -14.63 0.94 5.88
N ALA A 64 -15.79 0.55 6.43
CA ALA A 64 -17.05 1.26 6.15
C ALA A 64 -16.96 2.74 6.51
N LYS A 65 -16.45 3.07 7.71
CA LYS A 65 -16.22 4.45 8.16
C LYS A 65 -15.27 5.22 7.23
N ILE A 66 -14.20 4.57 6.74
CA ILE A 66 -13.28 5.19 5.78
C ILE A 66 -13.99 5.46 4.44
N MET A 67 -14.83 4.54 3.96
CA MET A 67 -15.60 4.74 2.72
C MET A 67 -16.57 5.92 2.85
N VAL A 68 -17.26 6.07 4.00
CA VAL A 68 -18.10 7.25 4.28
C VAL A 68 -17.29 8.54 4.22
N LYS A 69 -16.12 8.58 4.88
CA LYS A 69 -15.22 9.75 4.85
C LYS A 69 -14.73 10.10 3.45
N GLN A 70 -14.62 9.11 2.57
CA GLN A 70 -14.26 9.30 1.16
C GLN A 70 -15.46 9.70 0.28
N GLY A 71 -16.66 9.85 0.85
CA GLY A 71 -17.90 10.13 0.11
C GLY A 71 -18.44 8.92 -0.68
N LYS A 72 -17.88 7.73 -0.48
CA LYS A 72 -18.29 6.50 -1.19
C LYS A 72 -19.42 5.80 -0.41
N ILE A 73 -20.58 6.44 -0.37
CA ILE A 73 -21.71 6.02 0.46
C ILE A 73 -22.21 4.62 0.08
N ASP A 74 -22.37 4.34 -1.22
CA ASP A 74 -22.85 3.03 -1.70
C ASP A 74 -21.96 1.87 -1.24
N LYS A 75 -20.65 2.06 -1.32
CA LYS A 75 -19.66 1.07 -0.84
C LYS A 75 -19.69 0.91 0.67
N ALA A 76 -19.93 1.99 1.41
CA ALA A 76 -20.08 1.92 2.86
C ALA A 76 -21.31 1.09 3.24
N ILE A 77 -22.45 1.32 2.58
CA ILE A 77 -23.69 0.55 2.78
C ILE A 77 -23.46 -0.93 2.48
N GLU A 78 -22.84 -1.26 1.35
CA GLU A 78 -22.52 -2.65 0.97
C GLU A 78 -21.66 -3.36 2.03
N ILE A 79 -20.68 -2.66 2.61
CA ILE A 79 -19.85 -3.20 3.69
C ILE A 79 -20.67 -3.44 4.95
N TYR A 80 -21.53 -2.50 5.35
CA TYR A 80 -22.40 -2.68 6.51
C TYR A 80 -23.39 -3.84 6.32
N GLU A 81 -23.95 -4.02 5.13
CA GLU A 81 -24.83 -5.16 4.81
C GLU A 81 -24.08 -6.49 4.91
N ARG A 82 -22.84 -6.57 4.43
CA ARG A 82 -21.98 -7.75 4.63
C ARG A 82 -21.68 -8.00 6.11
N LEU A 83 -21.47 -6.95 6.89
CA LEU A 83 -21.21 -7.07 8.32
C LEU A 83 -22.43 -7.59 9.07
N MET A 84 -23.65 -7.23 8.68
CA MET A 84 -24.89 -7.77 9.28
C MET A 84 -25.00 -9.29 9.12
N GLN A 85 -24.47 -9.85 8.02
CA GLN A 85 -24.46 -11.31 7.79
C GLN A 85 -23.38 -12.02 8.62
N ARG A 86 -22.26 -11.35 8.86
CA ARG A 86 -21.10 -11.91 9.61
C ARG A 86 -21.19 -11.73 11.11
N GLN A 87 -21.83 -10.65 11.57
CA GLN A 87 -21.93 -10.22 12.96
C GLN A 87 -23.40 -9.90 13.28
N PRO A 88 -24.28 -10.91 13.35
CA PRO A 88 -25.70 -10.72 13.60
C PRO A 88 -26.01 -10.07 14.96
N GLU A 89 -25.12 -10.20 15.95
CA GLU A 89 -25.22 -9.57 17.26
C GLU A 89 -25.18 -8.03 17.20
N LYS A 90 -24.55 -7.46 16.16
CA LYS A 90 -24.48 -6.03 15.91
C LYS A 90 -25.43 -5.55 14.80
N LYS A 91 -26.37 -6.40 14.37
CA LYS A 91 -27.25 -6.10 13.23
C LYS A 91 -28.02 -4.79 13.38
N ALA A 92 -28.54 -4.49 14.58
CA ALA A 92 -29.24 -3.24 14.85
C ALA A 92 -28.35 -2.01 14.63
N TYR A 93 -27.12 -2.05 15.18
CA TYR A 93 -26.15 -0.98 15.00
C TYR A 93 -25.83 -0.72 13.52
N PHE A 94 -25.57 -1.77 12.73
CA PHE A 94 -25.30 -1.59 11.31
C PHE A 94 -26.51 -1.08 10.52
N ALA A 95 -27.72 -1.50 10.90
CA ALA A 95 -28.95 -0.98 10.29
C ALA A 95 -29.11 0.53 10.53
N ASP A 96 -28.84 1.00 11.76
CA ASP A 96 -28.88 2.43 12.09
C ASP A 96 -27.84 3.22 11.29
N GLN A 97 -26.62 2.69 11.14
CA GLN A 97 -25.57 3.32 10.31
C GLN A 97 -26.03 3.42 8.84
N ILE A 98 -26.63 2.38 8.28
CA ILE A 98 -27.17 2.41 6.92
C ILE A 98 -28.28 3.45 6.79
N GLN A 99 -29.18 3.55 7.76
CA GLN A 99 -30.24 4.56 7.74
C GLN A 99 -29.69 5.98 7.77
N GLN A 100 -28.71 6.26 8.63
CA GLN A 100 -28.04 7.55 8.70
C GLN A 100 -27.35 7.92 7.39
N LEU A 101 -26.80 6.94 6.67
CA LEU A 101 -26.13 7.17 5.39
C LEU A 101 -27.10 7.35 4.22
N LYS A 102 -28.29 6.75 4.29
CA LYS A 102 -29.35 6.87 3.27
C LYS A 102 -30.16 8.15 3.41
N GLN A 103 -30.20 8.74 4.60
CA GLN A 103 -30.82 10.03 4.83
C GLN A 103 -29.76 11.12 4.68
N PRO A 104 -29.68 11.83 3.54
CA PRO A 104 -28.80 12.98 3.45
C PRO A 104 -29.23 13.98 4.53
N SER A 105 -28.29 14.40 5.38
CA SER A 105 -28.46 15.57 6.23
C SER A 105 -28.83 16.73 5.30
N ALA A 106 -30.09 17.17 5.35
CA ALA A 106 -30.57 18.36 4.66
C ALA A 106 -29.91 19.62 5.22
#